data_AF-A0A915LHL7-F1
#
_entry.id   AF-A0A915LHL7-F1
#
_cell.length_a   1.000
_cell.length_b   1.000
_cell.length_c   1.000
_cell.angle_alpha   90.00
_cell.angle_beta   90.00
_cell.angle_gamma   90.00
#
_symmetry.space_group_name_H-M   'P 1'
#
loop_
_entity.id
_entity.type
_entity.pdbx_description
1 polymer ?
#
loop_
_entity_poly.entity_id
_entity_poly.type
_entity_poly.pdbx_seq_one_letter_code
_entity_poly.pdbx_strand_id
1 'polypeptide(L)'
;MCPTSSLLDDYILEVGFGRGNGVDLILERIFPGNGQYYGIELSNYMADITSSEVLDDITRTKAMFSQIGMFNFLPYNTDFFDSLFHIDVFYAWDNKYLKESCDEFYRVLKPGCPIFCAMDMQKLHRLAKYRILSKLDYDPMRYIETLEHSGFGCVKLDYKRIDKNGNLISTTDRKSREVLLIQATKPLKEKEDILPDKILEALETEIKTELKEGLNQRRNLLLNSNDEMPS
;
A
#
# COMPACT_ATOMS: atom_id res chain seq x y z
N MET A 1 1.86 0.57 -20.36
CA MET A 1 1.67 -0.89 -20.39
C MET A 1 1.90 -1.40 -18.98
N CYS A 2 0.90 -1.97 -18.30
CA CYS A 2 1.14 -2.67 -17.04
C CYS A 2 1.89 -3.97 -17.38
N PRO A 3 3.04 -4.28 -16.74
CA PRO A 3 3.66 -5.58 -16.92
C PRO A 3 2.67 -6.64 -16.43
N THR A 4 2.35 -7.62 -17.26
CA THR A 4 1.84 -8.91 -16.77
C THR A 4 3.02 -9.62 -16.11
N SER A 5 3.40 -9.20 -14.91
CA SER A 5 4.41 -9.91 -14.12
C SER A 5 3.77 -11.20 -13.60
N SER A 6 4.50 -12.31 -13.75
CA SER A 6 4.16 -13.55 -13.07
C SER A 6 4.32 -13.34 -11.56
N LEU A 7 3.33 -13.74 -10.76
CA LEU A 7 3.40 -13.65 -9.29
C LEU A 7 4.48 -14.56 -8.66
N LEU A 8 5.20 -15.33 -9.48
CA LEU A 8 6.13 -16.37 -9.05
C LEU A 8 7.14 -15.92 -8.00
N ASP A 9 7.64 -14.69 -8.11
CA ASP A 9 8.67 -14.12 -7.22
C ASP A 9 8.13 -12.95 -6.37
N ASP A 10 6.82 -12.73 -6.38
CA ASP A 10 6.20 -11.59 -5.72
C ASP A 10 6.04 -11.82 -4.20
N TYR A 11 6.29 -10.77 -3.44
CA TYR A 11 5.98 -10.68 -2.02
C TYR A 11 4.59 -10.05 -1.87
N ILE A 12 3.63 -10.85 -1.41
CA ILE A 12 2.21 -10.48 -1.43
C ILE A 12 1.71 -10.30 0.00
N LEU A 13 1.13 -9.13 0.30
CA LEU A 13 0.47 -8.86 1.57
C LEU A 13 -1.05 -8.97 1.45
N GLU A 14 -1.66 -9.87 2.21
CA GLU A 14 -3.10 -9.91 2.46
C GLU A 14 -3.42 -9.26 3.81
N VAL A 15 -4.32 -8.27 3.77
CA VAL A 15 -4.82 -7.60 4.99
C VAL A 15 -6.19 -8.17 5.36
N GLY A 16 -6.29 -8.74 6.55
CA GLY A 16 -7.51 -9.36 7.06
C GLY A 16 -7.80 -10.72 6.41
N PHE A 17 -6.86 -11.67 6.50
CA PHE A 17 -7.01 -12.98 5.85
C PHE A 17 -8.17 -13.82 6.41
N GLY A 18 -8.72 -13.47 7.58
CA GLY A 18 -9.88 -14.14 8.14
C GLY A 18 -9.67 -15.65 8.28
N ARG A 19 -10.46 -16.44 7.55
CA ARG A 19 -10.40 -17.93 7.53
C ARG A 19 -9.35 -18.50 6.57
N GLY A 20 -8.58 -17.66 5.87
CA GLY A 20 -7.56 -18.12 4.94
C GLY A 20 -8.08 -18.59 3.57
N ASN A 21 -9.34 -18.30 3.22
CA ASN A 21 -9.92 -18.73 1.93
C ASN A 21 -9.13 -18.26 0.69
N GLY A 22 -8.40 -17.15 0.81
CA GLY A 22 -7.56 -16.61 -0.26
C GLY A 22 -6.16 -17.22 -0.32
N VAL A 23 -5.71 -17.88 0.75
CA VAL A 23 -4.31 -18.31 0.90
C VAL A 23 -3.94 -19.32 -0.17
N ASP A 24 -4.67 -20.42 -0.29
CA ASP A 24 -4.35 -21.49 -1.23
C ASP A 24 -4.27 -20.98 -2.67
N LEU A 25 -5.20 -20.10 -3.05
CA LEU A 25 -5.25 -19.50 -4.39
C LEU A 25 -4.02 -18.64 -4.70
N ILE A 26 -3.45 -17.97 -3.69
CA ILE A 26 -2.22 -17.20 -3.85
C ILE A 26 -1.00 -18.11 -3.83
N LEU A 27 -0.97 -19.05 -2.89
CA LEU A 27 0.11 -20.01 -2.75
C LEU A 27 0.34 -20.81 -4.03
N GLU A 28 -0.71 -21.32 -4.65
CA GLU A 28 -0.64 -22.01 -5.95
C GLU A 28 0.08 -21.20 -7.03
N ARG A 29 0.01 -19.87 -6.97
CA ARG A 29 0.64 -18.97 -7.94
C ARG A 29 2.08 -18.60 -7.62
N ILE A 30 2.48 -18.61 -6.35
CA ILE A 30 3.85 -18.26 -5.93
C ILE A 30 4.73 -19.49 -5.69
N PHE A 31 4.13 -20.66 -5.44
CA PHE A 31 4.86 -21.91 -5.18
C PHE A 31 5.90 -22.28 -6.25
N PRO A 32 5.65 -22.08 -7.57
CA PRO A 32 6.64 -22.43 -8.58
C PRO A 32 7.85 -21.50 -8.63
N GLY A 33 7.85 -20.36 -7.92
CA GLY A 33 8.96 -19.41 -7.86
C GLY A 33 9.44 -19.12 -6.44
N ASN A 34 10.05 -17.95 -6.21
CA ASN A 34 10.61 -17.55 -4.92
C ASN A 34 9.70 -16.62 -4.09
N GLY A 35 8.49 -16.35 -4.58
CA GLY A 35 7.53 -15.47 -3.94
C GLY A 35 7.09 -15.99 -2.58
N GLN A 36 6.55 -15.06 -1.78
CA GLN A 36 6.15 -15.31 -0.41
C GLN A 36 4.85 -14.59 -0.07
N TYR A 37 3.96 -15.29 0.60
CA TYR A 37 2.69 -14.78 1.08
C TYR A 37 2.82 -14.28 2.52
N TYR A 38 2.22 -13.13 2.80
CA TYR A 38 2.14 -12.52 4.12
C TYR A 38 0.69 -12.21 4.42
N GLY A 39 0.14 -12.83 5.45
CA GLY A 39 -1.21 -12.54 5.95
C GLY A 39 -1.13 -11.80 7.28
N ILE A 40 -1.80 -10.66 7.39
CA ILE A 40 -2.04 -9.98 8.67
C ILE A 40 -3.50 -10.03 9.07
N GLU A 41 -3.77 -10.24 10.36
CA GLU A 41 -5.13 -10.30 10.92
C GLU A 41 -5.21 -9.60 12.28
N LEU A 42 -6.29 -8.87 12.50
CA LEU A 42 -6.55 -8.14 13.74
C LEU A 42 -7.13 -9.05 14.82
N SER A 43 -7.97 -10.01 14.43
CA SER A 43 -8.59 -10.96 15.35
C SER A 43 -7.62 -12.06 15.76
N ASN A 44 -7.19 -12.06 17.03
CA ASN A 44 -6.32 -13.11 17.59
C ASN A 44 -6.91 -14.51 17.34
N TYR A 45 -8.22 -14.66 17.58
CA TYR A 45 -8.93 -15.92 17.38
C TYR A 45 -8.84 -16.41 15.92
N MET A 46 -9.04 -15.52 14.95
CA MET A 46 -8.96 -15.89 13.53
C MET A 46 -7.52 -16.16 13.10
N ALA A 47 -6.56 -15.40 13.62
CA ALA A 47 -5.15 -15.61 13.35
C ALA A 47 -4.68 -16.99 13.84
N ASP A 48 -5.07 -17.37 15.06
CA ASP A 48 -4.71 -18.65 15.66
C ASP A 48 -5.33 -19.82 14.89
N ILE A 49 -6.65 -19.78 14.63
CA ILE A 49 -7.33 -20.87 13.94
C ILE A 49 -6.79 -21.04 12.52
N THR A 50 -6.77 -19.97 11.73
CA THR A 50 -6.36 -20.08 10.33
C THR A 50 -4.90 -20.48 10.20
N SER A 51 -4.02 -19.93 11.01
CA SER A 51 -2.62 -20.35 10.98
C SER A 51 -2.45 -21.81 11.38
N SER A 52 -3.26 -22.33 12.33
CA SER A 52 -3.22 -23.74 12.71
C SER A 52 -3.76 -24.69 11.64
N GLU A 53 -4.78 -24.25 10.88
CA GLU A 53 -5.43 -25.05 9.83
C GLU A 53 -4.67 -25.02 8.50
N VAL A 54 -4.05 -23.88 8.16
CA VAL A 54 -3.42 -23.65 6.85
C VAL A 54 -1.92 -23.97 6.85
N LEU A 55 -1.22 -23.81 7.98
CA LEU A 55 0.22 -24.02 8.03
C LEU A 55 0.61 -25.48 8.26
N ASP A 56 0.67 -26.24 7.18
CA ASP A 56 1.51 -27.44 7.12
C ASP A 56 3.01 -27.08 6.93
N ASP A 57 3.88 -28.09 6.99
CA ASP A 57 5.33 -27.88 6.92
C ASP A 57 5.79 -27.23 5.61
N ILE A 58 5.10 -27.50 4.51
CA ILE A 58 5.43 -26.95 3.18
C ILE A 58 5.01 -25.47 3.13
N THR A 59 3.80 -25.18 3.59
CA THR A 59 3.21 -23.85 3.58
C THR A 59 3.98 -22.90 4.51
N ARG A 60 4.53 -23.38 5.62
CA ARG A 60 5.40 -22.59 6.52
C ARG A 60 6.65 -22.02 5.84
N THR A 61 7.09 -22.61 4.72
CA THR A 61 8.23 -22.06 3.96
C THR A 61 7.84 -20.91 3.04
N LYS A 62 6.54 -20.78 2.70
CA LYS A 62 6.01 -19.84 1.70
C LYS A 62 4.99 -18.84 2.24
N ALA A 63 4.49 -19.04 3.45
CA ALA A 63 3.48 -18.20 4.08
C ALA A 63 3.92 -17.75 5.47
N MET A 64 3.76 -16.46 5.73
CA MET A 64 3.89 -15.88 7.07
C MET A 64 2.54 -15.32 7.51
N PHE A 65 2.04 -15.78 8.65
CA PHE A 65 0.82 -15.25 9.26
C PHE A 65 1.21 -14.45 10.49
N SER A 66 0.65 -13.24 10.64
CA SER A 66 0.95 -12.36 11.75
C SER A 66 -0.33 -11.75 12.31
N GLN A 67 -0.50 -11.88 13.61
CA GLN A 67 -1.48 -11.08 14.32
C GLN A 67 -0.93 -9.67 14.51
N ILE A 68 -1.76 -8.65 14.28
CA ILE A 68 -1.39 -7.25 14.49
C ILE A 68 -2.37 -6.57 15.44
N GLY A 69 -1.92 -5.50 16.11
CA GLY A 69 -2.77 -4.69 16.98
C GLY A 69 -3.60 -3.67 16.21
N MET A 70 -3.07 -3.15 15.10
CA MET A 70 -3.70 -2.12 14.26
C MET A 70 -3.10 -2.14 12.85
N PHE A 71 -3.86 -1.76 11.82
CA PHE A 71 -3.39 -1.73 10.42
C PHE A 71 -2.55 -0.50 10.07
N ASN A 72 -2.61 0.55 10.90
CA ASN A 72 -1.81 1.77 10.77
C ASN A 72 -0.43 1.67 11.45
N PHE A 73 0.03 0.46 11.78
CA PHE A 73 1.40 0.20 12.21
C PHE A 73 1.83 -1.20 11.76
N LEU A 74 2.43 -1.28 10.57
CA LEU A 74 2.83 -2.54 9.98
C LEU A 74 4.31 -2.85 10.27
N PRO A 75 4.66 -4.06 10.76
CA PRO A 75 6.03 -4.44 11.11
C PRO A 75 6.88 -4.83 9.89
N TYR A 76 6.69 -4.13 8.77
CA TYR A 76 7.38 -4.38 7.51
C TYR A 76 8.16 -3.15 7.07
N ASN A 77 9.23 -3.37 6.30
CA ASN A 77 10.03 -2.29 5.76
C ASN A 77 9.25 -1.50 4.69
N THR A 78 9.68 -0.26 4.48
CA THR A 78 9.22 0.55 3.35
C THR A 78 9.58 -0.11 2.03
N ASP A 79 8.71 -0.05 1.02
CA ASP A 79 8.90 -0.60 -0.32
C ASP A 79 9.25 -2.11 -0.32
N PHE A 80 8.56 -2.90 0.50
CA PHE A 80 8.82 -4.34 0.66
C PHE A 80 7.94 -5.22 -0.25
N PHE A 81 6.64 -4.94 -0.33
CA PHE A 81 5.68 -5.80 -1.03
C PHE A 81 5.52 -5.45 -2.51
N ASP A 82 5.36 -6.47 -3.35
CA ASP A 82 5.09 -6.36 -4.79
C ASP A 82 3.60 -6.23 -5.09
N SER A 83 2.73 -6.67 -4.17
CA SER A 83 1.30 -6.37 -4.21
C SER A 83 0.68 -6.45 -2.82
N LEU A 84 -0.42 -5.72 -2.65
CA LEU A 84 -1.23 -5.76 -1.43
C LEU A 84 -2.69 -5.96 -1.82
N PHE A 85 -3.41 -6.82 -1.12
CA PHE A 85 -4.85 -6.91 -1.29
C PHE A 85 -5.59 -7.10 0.02
N HIS A 86 -6.88 -6.76 -0.02
CA HIS A 86 -7.81 -7.10 1.04
C HIS A 86 -9.21 -7.30 0.48
N ILE A 87 -9.98 -8.15 1.16
CA ILE A 87 -11.31 -8.55 0.71
C ILE A 87 -12.26 -8.35 1.86
N ASP A 88 -13.28 -7.51 1.66
CA ASP A 88 -14.35 -7.33 2.62
C ASP A 88 -13.83 -7.04 4.05
N VAL A 89 -12.83 -6.17 4.23
CA VAL A 89 -12.27 -5.89 5.56
C VAL A 89 -12.24 -4.42 5.97
N PHE A 90 -12.09 -3.46 5.05
CA PHE A 90 -11.79 -2.08 5.48
C PHE A 90 -12.91 -1.42 6.31
N TYR A 91 -14.15 -1.88 6.15
CA TYR A 91 -15.29 -1.42 6.95
C TYR A 91 -15.23 -1.90 8.41
N ALA A 92 -14.34 -2.83 8.74
CA ALA A 92 -14.05 -3.24 10.11
C ALA A 92 -12.94 -2.39 10.75
N TRP A 93 -12.25 -1.54 9.97
CA TRP A 93 -11.25 -0.64 10.49
C TRP A 93 -11.95 0.55 11.14
N ASP A 94 -11.40 1.07 12.24
CA ASP A 94 -11.92 2.30 12.83
C ASP A 94 -11.80 3.41 11.77
N ASN A 95 -12.91 4.08 11.52
CA ASN A 95 -13.02 5.16 10.54
C ASN A 95 -11.96 6.24 10.74
N LYS A 96 -11.51 6.45 11.98
CA LYS A 96 -10.46 7.41 12.33
C LYS A 96 -9.04 6.98 11.96
N TYR A 97 -8.83 5.70 11.63
CA TYR A 97 -7.53 5.13 11.26
C TYR A 97 -7.46 4.71 9.80
N LEU A 98 -8.50 4.95 9.01
CA LEU A 98 -8.55 4.54 7.60
C LEU A 98 -7.42 5.20 6.80
N LYS A 99 -7.16 6.49 7.05
CA LYS A 99 -6.12 7.25 6.36
C LYS A 99 -4.72 6.76 6.75
N GLU A 100 -4.46 6.60 8.04
CA GLU A 100 -3.18 6.14 8.56
C GLU A 100 -2.89 4.70 8.13
N SER A 101 -3.93 3.86 8.00
CA SER A 101 -3.79 2.52 7.43
C SER A 101 -3.42 2.57 5.95
N CYS A 102 -4.06 3.45 5.17
CA CYS A 102 -3.70 3.66 3.76
C CYS A 102 -2.28 4.23 3.61
N ASP A 103 -1.82 5.09 4.53
CA ASP A 103 -0.45 5.61 4.55
C ASP A 103 0.57 4.50 4.83
N GLU A 104 0.26 3.59 5.74
CA GLU A 104 1.11 2.42 5.98
C GLU A 104 1.14 1.46 4.79
N PHE A 105 -0.01 1.23 4.14
CA PHE A 105 -0.07 0.44 2.90
C PHE A 105 0.78 1.08 1.80
N TYR A 106 0.70 2.41 1.67
CA TYR A 106 1.53 3.15 0.74
C TYR A 106 3.02 2.99 1.09
N ARG A 107 3.38 3.06 2.37
CA ARG A 107 4.76 2.90 2.84
C ARG A 107 5.32 1.52 2.49
N VAL A 108 4.61 0.44 2.80
CA VAL A 108 5.12 -0.93 2.65
C VAL A 108 5.09 -1.44 1.21
N LEU A 109 4.27 -0.88 0.33
CA LEU A 109 4.18 -1.29 -1.07
C LEU A 109 5.32 -0.68 -1.90
N LYS A 110 5.92 -1.43 -2.83
CA LYS A 110 6.94 -0.92 -3.75
C LYS A 110 6.35 0.12 -4.74
N PRO A 111 7.14 1.10 -5.21
CA PRO A 111 6.72 1.98 -6.31
C PRO A 111 6.36 1.19 -7.57
N GLY A 112 5.26 1.57 -8.23
CA GLY A 112 4.72 0.88 -9.41
C GLY A 112 3.84 -0.33 -9.09
N CYS A 113 3.77 -0.75 -7.82
CA CYS A 113 3.02 -1.94 -7.43
C CYS A 113 1.55 -1.62 -7.06
N PRO A 114 0.64 -2.58 -7.27
CA PRO A 114 -0.78 -2.39 -7.06
C PRO A 114 -1.26 -2.72 -5.64
N ILE A 115 -2.32 -2.03 -5.23
CA ILE A 115 -3.21 -2.44 -4.14
C ILE A 115 -4.58 -2.83 -4.72
N PHE A 116 -5.17 -3.90 -4.22
CA PHE A 116 -6.50 -4.38 -4.59
C PHE A 116 -7.45 -4.43 -3.40
N CYS A 117 -8.69 -4.04 -3.62
CA CYS A 117 -9.79 -4.17 -2.66
C CYS A 117 -10.98 -4.81 -3.37
N ALA A 118 -11.51 -5.90 -2.83
CA ALA A 118 -12.73 -6.53 -3.33
C ALA A 118 -13.84 -6.47 -2.28
N MET A 119 -15.06 -6.15 -2.73
CA MET A 119 -16.23 -6.00 -1.86
C MET A 119 -17.46 -6.71 -2.43
N ASP A 120 -18.14 -7.53 -1.62
CA ASP A 120 -19.46 -8.08 -1.97
C ASP A 120 -20.54 -7.06 -1.61
N MET A 121 -20.96 -6.24 -2.58
CA MET A 121 -21.89 -5.13 -2.36
C MET A 121 -23.27 -5.60 -1.88
N GLN A 122 -23.70 -6.80 -2.28
CA GLN A 122 -24.97 -7.38 -1.83
C GLN A 122 -24.89 -7.79 -0.35
N LYS A 123 -23.77 -8.40 0.06
CA LYS A 123 -23.50 -8.72 1.47
C LYS A 123 -23.47 -7.45 2.31
N LEU A 124 -22.76 -6.42 1.89
CA LEU A 124 -22.65 -5.15 2.62
C LEU A 124 -23.99 -4.43 2.74
N HIS A 125 -24.77 -4.38 1.66
CA HIS A 125 -26.13 -3.82 1.71
C HIS A 125 -27.03 -4.58 2.70
N ARG A 126 -26.93 -5.91 2.73
CA ARG A 126 -27.68 -6.75 3.68
C ARG A 126 -27.26 -6.47 5.12
N LEU A 127 -25.97 -6.40 5.41
CA LEU A 127 -25.46 -6.07 6.75
C LEU A 127 -25.91 -4.67 7.20
N ALA A 128 -25.92 -3.71 6.28
CA ALA A 128 -26.43 -2.36 6.53
C ALA A 128 -27.93 -2.34 6.84
N LYS A 129 -28.72 -3.13 6.09
CA LYS A 129 -30.16 -3.31 6.35
C LYS A 129 -30.43 -3.84 7.76
N TYR A 130 -29.58 -4.73 8.27
CA TYR A 130 -29.64 -5.25 9.63
C TYR A 130 -28.99 -4.35 10.69
N ARG A 131 -28.52 -3.15 10.31
CA ARG A 131 -27.86 -2.18 11.21
C ARG A 131 -26.59 -2.73 11.88
N ILE A 132 -25.94 -3.72 11.26
CA ILE A 132 -24.64 -4.24 11.71
C ILE A 132 -23.53 -3.26 11.33
N LEU A 133 -23.71 -2.56 10.21
CA LEU A 133 -22.79 -1.54 9.70
C LEU A 133 -23.57 -0.38 9.09
N SER A 134 -22.99 0.81 9.07
CA SER A 134 -23.56 1.99 8.43
C SER A 134 -23.14 2.04 6.96
N LYS A 135 -23.87 2.79 6.13
CA LYS A 135 -23.47 3.03 4.73
C LYS A 135 -22.12 3.74 4.61
N LEU A 136 -21.73 4.52 5.61
CA LEU A 136 -20.46 5.25 5.63
C LEU A 136 -19.27 4.34 5.89
N ASP A 137 -19.48 3.18 6.51
CA ASP A 137 -18.39 2.26 6.86
C ASP A 137 -17.84 1.53 5.64
N TYR A 138 -18.67 1.29 4.61
CA TYR A 138 -18.27 0.58 3.40
C TYR A 138 -18.39 1.43 2.13
N ASP A 139 -18.47 2.76 2.26
CA ASP A 139 -18.58 3.66 1.10
C ASP A 139 -17.33 3.53 0.21
N PRO A 140 -17.46 3.00 -1.02
CA PRO A 140 -16.32 2.82 -1.92
C PRO A 140 -15.62 4.14 -2.26
N MET A 141 -16.39 5.23 -2.38
CA MET A 141 -15.83 6.53 -2.77
C MET A 141 -14.94 7.08 -1.67
N ARG A 142 -15.35 6.95 -0.42
CA ARG A 142 -14.51 7.33 0.73
C ARG A 142 -13.20 6.55 0.76
N TYR A 143 -13.24 5.25 0.47
CA TYR A 143 -12.02 4.44 0.41
C TYR A 143 -11.09 4.91 -0.72
N ILE A 144 -11.65 5.20 -1.91
CA ILE A 144 -10.89 5.72 -3.05
C ILE A 144 -10.26 7.07 -2.74
N GLU A 145 -11.03 8.02 -2.22
CA GLU A 145 -10.52 9.35 -1.82
C GLU A 145 -9.40 9.21 -0.78
N THR A 146 -9.52 8.26 0.14
CA THR A 146 -8.47 8.02 1.14
C THR A 146 -7.20 7.46 0.50
N LEU A 147 -7.31 6.51 -0.44
CA LEU A 147 -6.17 6.00 -1.19
C LEU A 147 -5.47 7.12 -1.96
N GLU A 148 -6.22 7.98 -2.64
CA GLU A 148 -5.68 9.13 -3.39
C GLU A 148 -4.96 10.11 -2.46
N HIS A 149 -5.55 10.43 -1.30
CA HIS A 149 -4.91 11.27 -0.29
C HIS A 149 -3.65 10.65 0.34
N SER A 150 -3.52 9.33 0.32
CA SER A 150 -2.30 8.61 0.75
C SER A 150 -1.22 8.54 -0.35
N GLY A 151 -1.51 9.06 -1.56
CA GLY A 151 -0.56 9.12 -2.66
C GLY A 151 -0.72 8.01 -3.70
N PHE A 152 -1.70 7.10 -3.54
CA PHE A 152 -2.00 6.13 -4.60
C PHE A 152 -2.60 6.83 -5.82
N GLY A 153 -2.26 6.35 -7.02
CA GLY A 153 -2.78 6.84 -8.28
C GLY A 153 -3.38 5.72 -9.14
N CYS A 154 -3.79 6.10 -10.35
CA CYS A 154 -4.32 5.17 -11.37
C CYS A 154 -5.48 4.29 -10.85
N VAL A 155 -6.39 4.89 -10.06
CA VAL A 155 -7.50 4.16 -9.46
C VAL A 155 -8.43 3.63 -10.55
N LYS A 156 -8.72 2.32 -10.51
CA LYS A 156 -9.66 1.63 -11.40
C LYS A 156 -10.75 0.98 -10.57
N LEU A 157 -11.96 1.08 -11.08
CA LEU A 157 -13.15 0.51 -10.47
C LEU A 157 -13.83 -0.40 -11.47
N ASP A 158 -14.09 -1.65 -11.08
CA ASP A 158 -14.65 -2.68 -11.94
C ASP A 158 -15.71 -3.48 -11.16
N TYR A 159 -16.83 -3.78 -11.81
CA TYR A 159 -17.89 -4.61 -11.24
C TYR A 159 -17.83 -5.99 -11.87
N LYS A 160 -17.56 -7.00 -11.03
CA LYS A 160 -17.54 -8.40 -11.43
C LYS A 160 -18.77 -9.13 -10.93
N ARG A 161 -19.31 -10.01 -11.76
CA ARG A 161 -20.36 -10.94 -11.36
C ARG A 161 -19.75 -12.30 -11.09
N ILE A 162 -20.08 -12.85 -9.94
CA ILE A 162 -19.65 -14.19 -9.52
C ILE A 162 -20.84 -15.07 -9.18
N ASP A 163 -20.69 -16.37 -9.38
CA ASP A 163 -21.65 -17.36 -8.91
C ASP A 163 -21.56 -17.59 -7.38
N LYS A 164 -22.33 -18.54 -6.87
CA LYS A 164 -22.31 -18.95 -5.45
C LYS A 164 -20.95 -19.54 -5.00
N ASN A 165 -20.15 -20.04 -5.93
CA ASN A 165 -18.85 -20.67 -5.69
C ASN A 165 -17.69 -19.66 -5.87
N GLY A 166 -17.96 -18.45 -6.36
CA GLY A 166 -16.94 -17.43 -6.60
C GLY A 166 -16.42 -17.35 -8.04
N ASN A 167 -16.98 -18.15 -8.96
CA ASN A 167 -16.53 -18.14 -10.36
C ASN A 167 -17.11 -16.94 -11.11
N LEU A 168 -16.29 -16.28 -11.94
CA LEU A 168 -16.73 -15.21 -12.82
C LEU A 168 -17.78 -15.71 -13.82
N ILE A 169 -18.86 -14.94 -13.97
CA ILE A 169 -19.96 -15.26 -14.88
C ILE A 169 -20.37 -14.03 -15.70
N SER A 170 -20.75 -14.27 -16.96
CA SER A 170 -21.19 -13.23 -17.89
C SER A 170 -22.71 -13.02 -17.91
N THR A 171 -23.48 -13.96 -17.35
CA THR A 171 -24.94 -13.96 -17.40
C THR A 171 -25.58 -13.52 -16.08
N THR A 172 -26.71 -12.83 -16.17
CA THR A 172 -27.56 -12.45 -15.03
C THR A 172 -28.37 -13.64 -14.52
N ASP A 173 -27.72 -14.58 -13.85
CA ASP A 173 -28.42 -15.56 -12.99
C ASP A 173 -28.94 -14.82 -11.74
N ARG A 174 -30.14 -15.15 -11.28
CA ARG A 174 -30.75 -14.65 -10.04
C ARG A 174 -29.90 -14.92 -8.80
N LYS A 175 -28.98 -15.89 -8.86
CA LYS A 175 -28.05 -16.22 -7.76
C LYS A 175 -26.68 -15.57 -7.90
N SER A 176 -26.47 -14.74 -8.92
CA SER A 176 -25.22 -14.01 -9.12
C SER A 176 -25.00 -12.96 -8.03
N ARG A 177 -23.77 -12.90 -7.52
CA ARG A 177 -23.30 -11.84 -6.61
C ARG A 177 -22.50 -10.83 -7.41
N GLU A 178 -22.60 -9.57 -7.03
CA GLU A 178 -21.86 -8.48 -7.64
C GLU A 178 -20.76 -8.04 -6.67
N VAL A 179 -19.52 -8.17 -7.15
CA VAL A 179 -18.31 -7.81 -6.43
C VAL A 179 -17.74 -6.56 -7.05
N LEU A 180 -17.53 -5.54 -6.23
CA LEU A 180 -16.80 -4.35 -6.60
C LEU A 180 -15.31 -4.59 -6.40
N LEU A 181 -14.52 -4.43 -7.45
CA LEU A 181 -13.07 -4.46 -7.42
C LEU A 181 -12.54 -3.03 -7.58
N ILE A 182 -11.75 -2.60 -6.61
CA ILE A 182 -10.98 -1.36 -6.65
C ILE A 182 -9.51 -1.76 -6.76
N GLN A 183 -8.84 -1.18 -7.74
CA GLN A 183 -7.39 -1.27 -7.89
C GLN A 183 -6.82 0.14 -7.82
N ALA A 184 -5.75 0.34 -7.06
CA ALA A 184 -4.92 1.54 -7.14
C ALA A 184 -3.46 1.13 -7.26
N THR A 185 -2.57 2.07 -7.55
CA THR A 185 -1.15 1.79 -7.77
C THR A 185 -0.31 2.85 -7.10
N LYS A 186 0.73 2.44 -6.37
CA LYS A 186 1.72 3.39 -5.88
C LYS A 186 2.49 3.93 -7.10
N PRO A 187 2.51 5.25 -7.34
CA PRO A 187 3.24 5.80 -8.48
C PRO A 187 4.71 5.36 -8.46
N LEU A 188 5.33 5.29 -9.63
CA LEU A 188 6.79 5.16 -9.70
C LEU A 188 7.40 6.40 -9.03
N LYS A 189 8.47 6.21 -8.25
CA LYS A 189 9.26 7.34 -7.75
C LYS A 189 9.79 8.08 -8.98
N GLU A 190 9.39 9.34 -9.18
CA GLU A 190 10.02 10.18 -10.19
C GLU A 190 11.49 10.37 -9.82
N LYS A 191 12.36 10.56 -10.82
CA LYS A 191 13.80 10.77 -10.60
C LYS A 191 14.08 11.95 -9.64
N GLU A 192 13.16 12.90 -9.57
CA GLU A 192 13.24 14.11 -8.74
C GLU A 192 13.04 13.85 -7.24
N ASP A 193 12.27 12.83 -6.83
CA ASP A 193 12.08 12.46 -5.41
C ASP A 193 13.26 11.68 -4.81
N ILE A 194 14.18 11.19 -5.65
CA ILE A 194 15.46 10.59 -5.24
C ILE A 194 16.54 11.68 -5.10
N LEU A 195 16.32 12.83 -5.74
CA LEU A 195 17.22 13.97 -5.79
C LEU A 195 17.00 15.09 -4.75
N PRO A 196 16.07 15.07 -3.77
CA PRO A 196 15.95 16.19 -2.82
C PRO A 196 17.24 16.36 -2.01
N ASP A 197 17.83 15.26 -1.54
CA ASP A 197 19.04 15.31 -0.73
C ASP A 197 20.25 15.78 -1.55
N LYS A 198 20.35 15.35 -2.81
CA LYS A 198 21.42 15.79 -3.72
C LYS A 198 21.25 17.24 -4.18
N ILE A 199 20.01 17.68 -4.39
CA ILE A 199 19.70 19.09 -4.67
C ILE A 199 20.02 19.94 -3.44
N LEU A 200 19.66 19.48 -2.24
CA LEU A 200 19.97 20.17 -0.98
C LEU A 200 21.49 20.26 -0.76
N GLU A 201 22.23 19.17 -0.96
CA GLU A 201 23.69 19.15 -0.86
C GLU A 201 24.36 20.06 -1.90
N ALA A 202 23.83 20.10 -3.13
CA ALA A 202 24.31 20.99 -4.19
C ALA A 202 24.05 22.47 -3.84
N LEU A 203 22.83 22.80 -3.40
CA LEU A 203 22.45 24.16 -2.97
C LEU A 203 23.29 24.62 -1.77
N GLU A 204 23.51 23.75 -0.78
CA GLU A 204 24.39 24.07 0.35
C GLU A 204 25.82 24.37 -0.09
N THR A 205 26.33 23.62 -1.07
CA THR A 205 27.68 23.81 -1.61
C THR A 205 27.80 25.12 -2.38
N GLU A 206 26.78 25.46 -3.16
CA GLU A 206 26.72 26.71 -3.93
C GLU A 206 26.67 27.94 -3.01
N ILE A 207 25.79 27.92 -2.00
CA ILE A 207 25.69 28.99 -0.98
C ILE A 207 27.03 29.18 -0.24
N LYS A 208 27.70 28.08 0.16
CA LYS A 208 29.01 28.15 0.83
C LYS A 208 30.08 28.78 -0.09
N THR A 209 30.01 28.54 -1.38
CA THR A 209 30.95 29.06 -2.38
C THR A 209 30.75 30.57 -2.56
N GLU A 210 29.51 31.01 -2.79
CA GLU A 210 29.19 32.44 -2.93
C GLU A 210 29.56 33.27 -1.69
N LEU A 211 29.29 32.75 -0.49
CA LEU A 211 29.66 33.40 0.76
C LEU A 211 31.18 33.58 0.88
N LYS A 212 31.95 32.57 0.45
CA LYS A 212 33.42 32.60 0.50
C LYS A 212 33.98 33.60 -0.50
N GLU A 213 33.42 33.68 -1.69
CA GLU A 213 33.80 34.66 -2.71
C GLU A 213 33.49 36.09 -2.25
N GLY A 214 32.30 36.33 -1.70
CA GLY A 214 31.92 37.64 -1.15
C GLY A 214 32.83 38.09 0.00
N LEU A 215 33.20 37.17 0.90
CA LEU A 215 34.16 37.46 1.98
C LEU A 215 35.56 37.79 1.44
N ASN A 216 36.03 37.08 0.42
CA ASN A 216 37.32 37.35 -0.21
C ASN A 216 37.33 38.70 -0.94
N GLN A 217 36.26 39.04 -1.66
CA GLN A 217 36.11 40.36 -2.30
C GLN A 217 36.13 41.48 -1.26
N ARG A 218 35.39 41.33 -0.16
CA ARG A 218 35.37 42.32 0.93
C ARG A 218 36.72 42.47 1.62
N ARG A 219 37.45 41.37 1.83
CA ARG A 219 38.81 41.39 2.39
C ARG A 219 39.79 42.11 1.46
N ASN A 220 39.72 41.88 0.15
CA ASN A 220 40.57 42.57 -0.82
C ASN A 220 40.27 44.08 -0.90
N LEU A 221 38.99 44.47 -0.81
CA LEU A 221 38.60 45.89 -0.73
C LEU A 221 39.15 46.57 0.53
N LEU A 222 39.10 45.90 1.69
CA LEU A 222 39.64 46.42 2.95
C LEU A 222 41.17 46.50 2.99
N LEU A 223 41.86 45.59 2.30
CA LEU A 223 43.32 45.63 2.17
C LEU A 223 43.75 46.79 1.27
N ASN A 224 43.05 46.99 0.15
CA ASN A 224 43.35 48.07 -0.80
C ASN A 224 42.96 49.46 -0.25
N SER A 225 42.02 49.57 0.68
CA SER A 225 41.66 50.86 1.31
C SER A 225 42.64 51.32 2.39
N ASN A 226 43.51 50.44 2.89
CA ASN A 226 44.49 50.78 3.93
C ASN A 226 45.83 51.27 3.37
N ASP A 227 46.05 51.15 2.06
CA ASP A 227 47.25 51.65 1.38
C ASP A 227 47.10 53.11 0.89
N GLU A 228 45.91 53.73 1.05
CA GLU A 228 45.61 55.12 0.64
C GLU A 228 45.45 56.11 1.81
N MET A 229 46.19 55.93 2.91
CA MET A 229 46.27 56.96 3.97
C MET A 229 47.60 57.73 3.85
N PRO A 230 47.60 58.98 3.35
CA PRO A 230 48.81 59.78 3.27
C PRO A 230 49.26 60.24 4.67
N SER A 231 50.57 60.12 4.90
CA SER A 231 51.32 60.64 6.05
C SER A 231 51.27 62.16 6.17
#